data_AF-A0A529HH35-F1
#
_entry.id   AF-A0A529HH35-F1
#
_cell.length_a   1.000
_cell.length_b   1.000
_cell.length_c   1.000
_cell.angle_alpha   90.00
_cell.angle_beta   90.00
_cell.angle_gamma   90.00
#
_symmetry.space_group_name_H-M   'P 1'
#
loop_
_entity.id
_entity.type
_entity.pdbx_description
1 polymer ?
#
loop_
_entity_poly.entity_id
_entity_poly.type
_entity_poly.pdbx_seq_one_letter_code
_entity_poly.pdbx_strand_id
1 'polypeptide(L)'
;VVISVGCRFTDWSASSYAKGVSFSIPPGKLIHIDLDPREIGKTYPTEVGIVSDAKVALEAILALISEADAKKALAKREKFLADVQKAKADWIAQVSPRENSRETPFTSQRPLVALRKVLDRNGIVVVGSGNTQGSVKQSFPVYEPRTHLTSGSYSP
;
A
#
# COMPACT_ATOMS: atom_id res chain seq x y z
N VAL A 1 -10.46 -6.13 10.46
CA VAL A 1 -9.61 -7.26 10.03
C VAL A 1 -8.69 -6.76 8.93
N VAL A 2 -7.40 -7.03 9.04
CA VAL A 2 -6.40 -6.78 8.00
C VAL A 2 -5.99 -8.14 7.43
N ILE A 3 -5.99 -8.27 6.11
CA ILE A 3 -5.46 -9.44 5.41
C ILE A 3 -4.14 -9.01 4.77
N SER A 4 -3.03 -9.55 5.27
CA SER A 4 -1.69 -9.35 4.76
C SER A 4 -1.32 -10.49 3.82
N VAL A 5 -0.82 -10.16 2.63
CA VAL A 5 -0.42 -11.14 1.61
C VAL A 5 0.98 -10.81 1.14
N GLY A 6 1.96 -11.66 1.45
CA GLY A 6 3.37 -11.47 1.06
C GLY A 6 4.02 -10.21 1.63
N CYS A 7 3.62 -9.78 2.83
CA CYS A 7 4.12 -8.57 3.47
C CYS A 7 4.75 -8.88 4.83
N ARG A 8 5.95 -8.34 5.03
CA ARG A 8 6.81 -8.54 6.21
C ARG A 8 6.65 -7.48 7.30
N PHE A 9 5.82 -6.46 7.06
CA PHE A 9 5.67 -5.30 7.96
C PHE A 9 7.03 -4.69 8.35
N THR A 10 7.84 -4.30 7.37
CA THR A 10 9.13 -3.65 7.64
C THR A 10 8.91 -2.31 8.38
N ASP A 11 9.81 -1.98 9.30
CA ASP A 11 9.80 -0.77 10.16
C ASP A 11 9.27 0.49 9.44
N TRP A 12 9.88 0.88 8.33
CA TRP A 12 9.51 2.11 7.61
C TRP A 12 8.10 2.10 7.01
N SER A 13 7.59 0.92 6.66
CA SER A 13 6.22 0.74 6.15
C SER A 13 5.19 0.62 7.28
N ALA A 14 5.66 0.34 8.50
CA ALA A 14 4.84 0.16 9.70
C ALA A 14 4.98 1.32 10.69
N SER A 15 5.57 2.44 10.27
CA SER A 15 5.83 3.62 11.12
C SER A 15 6.59 3.29 12.40
N SER A 16 7.66 2.50 12.28
CA SER A 16 8.42 1.98 13.43
C SER A 16 7.56 1.30 14.48
N TYR A 17 6.53 0.59 14.00
CA TYR A 17 5.59 -0.18 14.81
C TYR A 17 4.78 0.68 15.80
N ALA A 18 4.74 2.00 15.58
CA ALA A 18 3.97 2.92 16.40
C ALA A 18 2.48 2.54 16.37
N LYS A 19 1.94 2.24 17.55
CA LYS A 19 0.57 1.73 17.72
C LYS A 19 -0.45 2.74 17.18
N GLY A 20 -1.30 2.28 16.27
CA GLY A 20 -2.39 3.09 15.72
C GLY A 20 -1.99 4.12 14.67
N VAL A 21 -0.72 4.15 14.24
CA VAL A 21 -0.26 5.05 13.18
C VAL A 21 -0.51 4.43 11.80
N SER A 22 0.23 3.36 11.47
CA SER A 22 0.00 2.60 10.22
C SER A 22 -1.01 1.46 10.41
N PHE A 23 -0.91 0.76 11.54
CA PHE A 23 -1.74 -0.40 11.83
C PHE A 23 -2.24 -0.37 13.28
N SER A 24 -3.54 -0.61 13.45
CA SER A 24 -4.19 -0.76 14.76
C SER A 24 -4.42 -2.25 15.05
N ILE A 25 -3.35 -2.99 15.32
CA ILE A 25 -3.36 -4.44 15.58
C ILE A 25 -2.58 -4.69 16.89
N PRO A 26 -3.25 -4.91 18.04
CA PRO A 26 -4.70 -4.80 18.32
C PRO A 26 -5.26 -3.35 18.27
N PRO A 27 -6.59 -3.13 18.22
CA PRO A 27 -7.69 -4.11 18.36
C PRO A 27 -8.07 -4.85 17.06
N GLY A 28 -7.50 -4.46 15.93
CA GLY A 28 -7.69 -5.15 14.67
C GLY A 28 -7.13 -6.58 14.71
N LYS A 29 -7.82 -7.50 14.05
CA LYS A 29 -7.35 -8.88 13.82
C LYS A 29 -6.55 -8.96 12.51
N LEU A 30 -5.47 -9.74 12.52
CA LEU A 30 -4.60 -9.96 11.38
C LEU A 30 -4.72 -11.40 10.86
N ILE A 31 -5.00 -11.53 9.56
CA ILE A 31 -4.76 -12.75 8.78
C ILE A 31 -3.46 -12.52 8.01
N HIS A 32 -2.44 -13.35 8.22
CA HIS A 32 -1.12 -13.18 7.62
C HIS A 32 -0.78 -14.37 6.73
N ILE A 33 -0.72 -14.10 5.43
CA ILE A 33 -0.32 -15.06 4.39
C ILE A 33 1.10 -14.72 3.96
N ASP A 34 2.05 -15.62 4.22
CA ASP A 34 3.43 -15.47 3.78
C ASP A 34 4.02 -16.84 3.40
N LEU A 35 4.95 -16.85 2.46
CA LEU A 35 5.64 -18.09 2.07
C LEU A 35 6.67 -18.48 3.13
N ASP A 36 7.24 -17.49 3.83
CA ASP A 36 8.20 -17.72 4.91
C ASP A 36 7.47 -17.78 6.26
N PRO A 37 7.42 -18.96 6.93
CA PRO A 37 6.73 -19.10 8.21
C PRO A 37 7.30 -18.21 9.30
N ARG A 38 8.56 -17.75 9.17
CA ARG A 38 9.23 -16.89 10.16
C ARG A 38 8.68 -15.46 10.16
N GLU A 39 7.97 -15.05 9.13
CA GLU A 39 7.36 -13.73 9.04
C GLU A 39 6.03 -13.64 9.78
N ILE A 40 5.33 -14.77 9.90
CA ILE A 40 4.00 -14.85 10.53
C ILE A 40 4.11 -14.62 12.03
N GLY A 41 3.39 -13.62 12.54
CA GLY A 41 3.39 -13.28 13.97
C GLY A 41 4.67 -12.60 14.47
N LYS A 42 5.67 -12.38 13.60
CA LYS A 42 6.96 -11.77 13.97
C LYS A 42 6.82 -10.33 14.47
N THR A 43 6.00 -9.54 13.77
CA THR A 43 5.87 -8.10 14.02
C THR A 43 4.56 -7.72 14.68
N TYR A 44 3.45 -8.30 14.22
CA TYR A 44 2.10 -8.06 14.76
C TYR A 44 1.46 -9.38 15.17
N PRO A 45 0.66 -9.40 16.26
CA PRO A 45 -0.05 -10.62 16.67
C PRO A 45 -0.98 -11.08 15.55
N THR A 46 -0.78 -12.32 15.11
CA THR A 46 -1.52 -12.93 14.01
C THR A 46 -2.62 -13.83 14.55
N GLU A 47 -3.86 -13.57 14.16
CA GLU A 47 -5.01 -14.40 14.51
C GLU A 47 -5.05 -15.66 13.65
N VAL A 48 -4.76 -15.53 12.35
CA VAL A 48 -4.70 -16.65 11.40
C VAL A 48 -3.44 -16.52 10.55
N GLY A 49 -2.51 -17.45 10.73
CA GLY A 49 -1.30 -17.55 9.91
C GLY A 49 -1.46 -18.60 8.82
N ILE A 50 -1.13 -18.26 7.59
CA ILE A 50 -1.20 -19.17 6.43
C ILE A 50 0.17 -19.20 5.77
N VAL A 51 0.85 -20.33 5.85
CA VAL A 51 2.13 -20.56 5.17
C VAL A 51 1.83 -21.04 3.75
N SER A 52 1.95 -20.16 2.77
CA SER A 52 1.63 -20.48 1.39
C SER A 52 2.21 -19.47 0.40
N ASP A 53 2.33 -19.88 -0.86
CA ASP A 53 2.48 -18.94 -1.96
C ASP A 53 1.24 -18.03 -2.06
N ALA A 54 1.48 -16.74 -2.31
CA ALA A 54 0.42 -15.73 -2.35
C ALA A 54 -0.63 -16.02 -3.42
N LYS A 55 -0.22 -16.46 -4.61
CA LYS A 55 -1.13 -16.76 -5.72
C LYS A 55 -2.00 -17.97 -5.36
N VAL A 56 -1.39 -19.05 -4.90
CA VAL A 56 -2.11 -20.28 -4.52
C VAL A 56 -3.13 -20.01 -3.42
N ALA A 57 -2.75 -19.26 -2.38
CA ALA A 57 -3.65 -18.92 -1.29
C ALA A 57 -4.84 -18.07 -1.76
N LEU A 58 -4.59 -17.06 -2.61
CA LEU A 58 -5.65 -16.19 -3.13
C LEU A 58 -6.60 -16.91 -4.08
N GLU A 59 -6.09 -17.82 -4.93
CA GLU A 59 -6.91 -18.67 -5.79
C GLU A 59 -7.82 -19.58 -4.96
N ALA A 60 -7.29 -20.21 -3.91
CA ALA A 60 -8.08 -21.04 -3.00
C ALA A 60 -9.15 -20.23 -2.24
N ILE A 61 -8.82 -19.03 -1.75
CA ILE A 61 -9.78 -18.14 -1.10
C ILE A 61 -10.88 -17.72 -2.08
N LEU A 62 -10.51 -17.34 -3.31
CA LEU A 62 -11.47 -16.90 -4.33
C LEU A 62 -12.43 -18.03 -4.71
N ALA A 63 -11.93 -19.26 -4.85
CA ALA A 63 -12.75 -20.43 -5.18
C ALA A 63 -13.82 -20.74 -4.12
N LEU A 64 -13.63 -20.30 -2.87
CA LEU A 64 -14.58 -20.49 -1.77
C LEU A 64 -15.61 -19.37 -1.63
N ILE A 65 -15.45 -18.26 -2.36
CA ILE A 65 -16.35 -17.10 -2.28
C ILE A 65 -17.33 -17.15 -3.45
N SER A 66 -18.60 -17.45 -3.16
CA SER A 66 -19.65 -17.39 -4.18
C SER A 66 -19.95 -15.95 -4.60
N GLU A 67 -20.45 -15.75 -5.82
CA GLU A 67 -20.86 -14.42 -6.30
C GLU A 67 -21.95 -13.80 -5.40
N ALA A 68 -22.87 -14.62 -4.88
CA ALA A 68 -23.92 -14.19 -3.98
C ALA A 68 -23.34 -13.68 -2.65
N ASP A 69 -22.37 -14.40 -2.09
CA ASP A 69 -21.67 -13.99 -0.87
C ASP A 69 -20.86 -12.71 -1.08
N ALA A 70 -20.19 -12.59 -2.22
CA ALA A 70 -19.45 -11.39 -2.59
C ALA A 70 -20.37 -10.16 -2.68
N LYS A 71 -21.51 -10.26 -3.39
CA LYS A 71 -22.50 -9.18 -3.49
C LYS A 71 -23.05 -8.78 -2.11
N LYS A 72 -23.41 -9.77 -1.29
CA LYS A 72 -23.90 -9.53 0.08
C LYS A 72 -22.84 -8.86 0.95
N ALA A 73 -21.58 -9.26 0.83
CA ALA A 73 -20.47 -8.66 1.56
C ALA A 73 -20.19 -7.22 1.13
N LEU A 74 -20.27 -6.92 -0.18
CA LEU A 74 -20.13 -5.57 -0.72
C LEU A 74 -21.23 -4.64 -0.22
N ALA A 75 -22.50 -5.08 -0.28
CA ALA A 75 -23.62 -4.29 0.22
C ALA A 75 -23.48 -3.94 1.71
N LYS A 76 -23.02 -4.90 2.54
CA LYS A 76 -22.75 -4.66 3.97
C LYS A 76 -21.61 -3.69 4.24
N ARG A 77 -20.73 -3.44 3.26
CA ARG A 77 -19.54 -2.59 3.40
C ARG A 77 -19.67 -1.24 2.69
N GLU A 78 -20.84 -0.89 2.19
CA GLU A 78 -21.07 0.36 1.45
C GLU A 78 -20.52 1.59 2.19
N LYS A 79 -20.87 1.76 3.47
CA LYS A 79 -20.37 2.87 4.30
C LYS A 79 -18.84 2.89 4.39
N PHE A 80 -18.22 1.73 4.67
CA PHE A 80 -16.76 1.63 4.75
C PHE A 80 -16.09 1.96 3.41
N LEU A 81 -16.66 1.51 2.30
CA LEU A 81 -16.15 1.83 0.97
C LEU A 81 -16.28 3.33 0.67
N ALA A 82 -17.38 3.98 1.08
CA ALA A 82 -17.53 5.42 0.99
C ALA A 82 -16.48 6.18 1.82
N ASP A 83 -16.20 5.72 3.05
CA ASP A 83 -15.14 6.28 3.91
C ASP A 83 -13.76 6.15 3.24
N VAL A 84 -13.47 5.03 2.59
CA VAL A 84 -12.21 4.83 1.84
C VAL A 84 -12.12 5.78 0.64
N GLN A 85 -13.21 6.00 -0.10
CA GLN A 85 -13.21 6.96 -1.21
C GLN A 85 -13.01 8.39 -0.72
N LYS A 86 -13.68 8.76 0.38
CA LYS A 86 -13.48 10.06 1.02
C LYS A 86 -12.03 10.25 1.46
N ALA A 87 -11.43 9.27 2.14
CA ALA A 87 -10.04 9.34 2.58
C ALA A 87 -9.06 9.51 1.40
N LYS A 88 -9.31 8.86 0.26
CA LYS A 88 -8.53 9.06 -0.97
C LYS A 88 -8.67 10.48 -1.52
N ALA A 89 -9.90 11.00 -1.57
CA ALA A 89 -10.16 12.36 -2.03
C ALA A 89 -9.50 13.41 -1.12
N ASP A 90 -9.61 13.22 0.20
CA ASP A 90 -8.97 14.08 1.21
C ASP A 90 -7.44 14.06 1.06
N TRP A 91 -6.83 12.89 0.83
CA TRP A 91 -5.40 12.76 0.56
C TRP A 91 -4.99 13.51 -0.71
N ILE A 92 -5.72 13.33 -1.81
CA ILE A 92 -5.46 14.03 -3.08
C ILE A 92 -5.54 15.55 -2.86
N ALA A 93 -6.57 16.04 -2.16
CA ALA A 93 -6.72 17.44 -1.86
C ALA A 93 -5.56 17.98 -0.99
N GLN A 94 -5.06 17.17 -0.05
CA GLN A 94 -3.94 17.53 0.81
C GLN A 94 -2.61 17.67 0.03
N VAL A 95 -2.33 16.78 -0.94
CA VAL A 95 -1.06 16.79 -1.69
C VAL A 95 -1.07 17.72 -2.90
N SER A 96 -2.26 17.98 -3.48
CA SER A 96 -2.45 18.79 -4.68
C SER A 96 -1.79 20.18 -4.67
N PRO A 97 -1.78 20.95 -3.56
CA PRO A 97 -1.15 22.27 -3.54
C PRO A 97 0.36 22.21 -3.83
N ARG A 98 1.06 21.21 -3.29
CA ARG A 98 2.50 21.03 -3.54
C ARG A 98 2.74 20.49 -4.94
N GLU A 99 1.92 19.55 -5.39
CA GLU A 99 2.00 18.94 -6.71
C GLU A 99 1.78 19.93 -7.87
N ASN A 100 0.93 20.94 -7.66
CA ASN A 100 0.55 21.92 -8.68
C ASN A 100 1.15 23.32 -8.47
N SER A 101 2.06 23.49 -7.51
CA SER A 101 2.66 24.80 -7.20
C SER A 101 3.40 25.39 -8.42
N ARG A 102 3.18 26.69 -8.65
CA ARG A 102 3.86 27.48 -9.70
C ARG A 102 4.99 28.35 -9.19
N GLU A 103 5.33 28.24 -7.91
CA GLU A 103 6.40 29.02 -7.26
C GLU A 103 7.80 28.67 -7.82
N THR A 104 8.76 29.55 -7.55
CA THR A 104 10.17 29.39 -7.90
C THR A 104 11.03 29.57 -6.64
N PRO A 105 11.89 28.60 -6.29
CA PRO A 105 12.09 27.30 -6.95
C PRO A 105 10.86 26.38 -6.85
N PHE A 106 10.73 25.42 -7.78
CA PHE A 106 9.59 24.50 -7.80
C PHE A 106 9.64 23.49 -6.64
N THR A 107 8.49 22.92 -6.29
CA THR A 107 8.37 21.82 -5.32
C THR A 107 8.87 20.49 -5.89
N SER A 108 9.44 19.63 -5.05
CA SER A 108 9.97 18.32 -5.48
C SER A 108 8.91 17.40 -6.12
N GLN A 109 7.63 17.60 -5.80
CA GLN A 109 6.51 16.81 -6.34
C GLN A 109 6.10 17.24 -7.75
N ARG A 110 6.26 18.51 -8.13
CA ARG A 110 5.77 19.01 -9.42
C ARG A 110 6.39 18.29 -10.63
N PRO A 111 7.71 18.01 -10.69
CA PRO A 111 8.29 17.21 -11.76
C PRO A 111 7.70 15.79 -11.86
N LEU A 112 7.28 15.19 -10.74
CA LEU A 112 6.69 13.85 -10.70
C LEU A 112 5.32 13.83 -11.40
N VAL A 113 4.51 14.87 -11.21
CA VAL A 113 3.22 15.04 -11.90
C VAL A 113 3.42 15.18 -13.41
N ALA A 114 4.40 15.99 -13.82
CA ALA A 114 4.73 16.17 -15.23
C ALA A 114 5.23 14.86 -15.86
N LEU A 115 6.13 14.15 -15.16
CA LEU A 115 6.66 12.86 -15.61
C LEU A 115 5.55 11.82 -15.76
N ARG A 116 4.63 11.70 -14.79
CA ARG A 116 3.56 10.70 -14.85
C ARG A 116 2.62 10.90 -16.05
N LYS A 117 2.43 12.14 -16.53
CA LYS A 117 1.60 12.46 -17.70
C LYS A 117 2.19 11.97 -19.03
N VAL A 118 3.52 11.85 -19.11
CA VAL A 118 4.23 11.47 -20.35
C VAL A 118 4.80 10.06 -20.29
N LEU A 119 5.01 9.51 -19.09
CA LEU A 119 5.51 8.15 -18.93
C LEU A 119 4.40 7.15 -19.26
N ASP A 120 4.76 6.09 -19.99
CA ASP A 120 3.86 4.97 -20.25
C ASP A 120 3.43 4.27 -18.97
N ARG A 121 2.25 3.64 -18.98
CA ARG A 121 1.70 2.98 -17.77
C ARG A 121 2.63 1.88 -17.22
N ASN A 122 3.35 1.19 -18.10
CA ASN A 122 4.35 0.17 -17.80
C ASN A 122 5.79 0.73 -17.68
N GLY A 123 5.96 2.05 -17.75
CA GLY A 123 7.27 2.70 -17.64
C GLY A 123 7.91 2.45 -16.28
N ILE A 124 9.20 2.12 -16.29
CA ILE A 124 9.97 1.80 -15.07
C ILE A 124 10.51 3.09 -14.45
N VAL A 125 10.25 3.28 -13.16
CA VAL A 125 10.77 4.40 -12.38
C VAL A 125 11.79 3.89 -11.37
N VAL A 126 13.01 4.43 -11.46
CA VAL A 126 14.12 4.15 -10.55
C VAL A 126 14.34 5.36 -9.67
N VAL A 127 14.41 5.17 -8.35
CA VAL A 127 14.43 6.26 -7.37
C VAL A 127 15.56 6.06 -6.38
N GLY A 128 16.42 7.07 -6.26
CA GLY A 128 17.42 7.17 -5.20
C GLY A 128 16.81 7.36 -3.81
N SER A 129 17.61 7.22 -2.77
CA SER A 129 17.19 7.39 -1.37
C SER A 129 17.02 8.87 -0.97
N GLY A 130 16.44 9.10 0.21
CA GLY A 130 16.22 10.43 0.77
C GLY A 130 14.92 11.09 0.32
N ASN A 131 14.94 12.41 0.14
CA ASN A 131 13.73 13.20 -0.14
C ASN A 131 13.04 12.83 -1.46
N THR A 132 13.80 12.35 -2.45
CA THR A 132 13.26 11.86 -3.73
C THR A 132 12.44 10.60 -3.52
N GLN A 133 12.94 9.63 -2.73
CA GLN A 133 12.20 8.42 -2.36
C GLN A 133 10.87 8.75 -1.66
N GLY A 134 10.91 9.66 -0.68
CA GLY A 134 9.72 10.11 0.03
C GLY A 134 8.71 10.80 -0.90
N SER A 135 9.19 11.67 -1.80
CA SER A 135 8.35 12.37 -2.77
C SER A 135 7.68 11.40 -3.74
N VAL A 136 8.41 10.42 -4.27
CA VAL A 136 7.86 9.41 -5.20
C VAL A 136 6.84 8.52 -4.49
N LYS A 137 7.13 8.05 -3.26
CA LYS A 137 6.21 7.20 -2.48
C LYS A 137 4.86 7.87 -2.22
N GLN A 138 4.83 9.20 -2.09
CA GLN A 138 3.62 9.97 -1.81
C GLN A 138 2.87 10.43 -3.07
N SER A 139 3.61 10.79 -4.13
CA SER A 139 3.06 11.56 -5.27
C SER A 139 3.20 10.90 -6.64
N PHE A 140 3.82 9.72 -6.77
CA PHE A 140 3.99 9.06 -8.07
C PHE A 140 3.16 7.77 -8.18
N PRO A 141 2.08 7.76 -8.97
CA PRO A 141 1.30 6.55 -9.22
C PRO A 141 2.08 5.48 -9.99
N VAL A 142 2.05 4.26 -9.47
CA VAL A 142 2.63 3.04 -10.06
C VAL A 142 1.49 2.11 -10.47
N TYR A 143 1.48 1.65 -11.73
CA TYR A 143 0.34 0.91 -12.29
C TYR A 143 0.60 -0.58 -12.49
N GLU A 144 1.86 -1.01 -12.51
CA GLU A 144 2.23 -2.41 -12.76
C GLU A 144 3.25 -2.92 -11.73
N PRO A 145 3.22 -4.20 -11.35
CA PRO A 145 4.25 -4.80 -10.52
C PRO A 145 5.64 -4.63 -11.15
N ARG A 146 6.68 -4.48 -10.31
CA ARG A 146 8.09 -4.39 -10.74
C ARG A 146 8.45 -3.16 -11.59
N THR A 147 7.58 -2.14 -11.64
CA THR A 147 7.86 -0.87 -12.36
C THR A 147 8.30 0.29 -11.45
N HIS A 148 8.44 0.05 -10.15
CA HIS A 148 8.98 1.01 -9.19
C HIS A 148 10.16 0.38 -8.43
N LEU A 149 11.36 0.88 -8.69
CA LEU A 149 12.61 0.34 -8.19
C LEU A 149 13.27 1.36 -7.27
N THR A 150 13.41 1.01 -5.99
CA THR A 150 14.09 1.84 -4.99
C THR A 150 14.67 0.95 -3.89
N SER A 151 15.67 1.47 -3.18
CA SER A 151 16.27 0.81 -2.02
C SER A 151 15.29 0.78 -0.84
N GLY A 152 14.48 -0.28 -0.75
CA GLY A 152 13.41 -0.39 0.25
C GLY A 152 13.86 -0.83 1.65
N SER A 153 14.88 -1.68 1.76
CA SER A 153 15.30 -2.27 3.04
C SER A 153 16.57 -1.66 3.62
N TYR A 154 17.54 -1.35 2.77
CA TYR A 154 18.82 -0.77 3.18
C TYR A 154 19.24 0.25 2.13
N SER A 155 19.62 1.44 2.59
CA SER A 155 20.38 2.44 1.84
C SER A 155 21.56 2.83 2.73
N PRO A 156 22.80 2.74 2.24
CA PRO A 156 23.96 3.27 2.95
C PRO A 156 23.91 4.78 3.07
#